data_AF-A0A357I148-F1
#
_entry.id   AF-A0A357I148-F1
#
_cell.length_a   1.000
_cell.length_b   1.000
_cell.length_c   1.000
_cell.angle_alpha   90.00
_cell.angle_beta   90.00
_cell.angle_gamma   90.00
#
_symmetry.space_group_name_H-M   'P 1'
#
loop_
_entity.id
_entity.type
_entity.pdbx_description
1 polymer ?
#
loop_
_entity_poly.entity_id
_entity_poly.type
_entity_poly.pdbx_seq_one_letter_code
_entity_poly.pdbx_strand_id
1 'polypeptide(L)'
;MQAPLPPIDFKAELNDEQYAAVTSEPGPALVLAGAGSGKTRTLTYRVAYLLHQGVQPHEILLLTFTNKASREMLERVEELTGINGRQLWGGTFHSIAQRILRVHGDLVGLQRNYTILDQGEAEAILKNVIQTLDSKFIKTKNNPKPKVVADMISYARNTCREPREEADERYPFLDGMADKVDKFYKAYKQAKLDQQVVDYDDLLEYFLKLLREQTEIREQYQARFKHILVDEFQDTNRLQSDIVDQLAGHHQVMAVGDDAQCIYTWRGADFDNIMQFEERHPGAEIHKIETNYRSSPEILGFANAVLASQPSGLGFSKELRAIKPSRERPYFVPVMDTRGQAKFIIERIEGLVDEGRNLSDIAILYRAHFQAMDLQMELTRLNIDYQITSGVRFFEQAHIKDFTAQLRFASNPADVSAFARFTCLLPKVGPKTAERIHKFTRERAAKLEKNFCDVLVSPEVLKKVPADAKEEWPSLAETIREVSAALTERAPDEIIQLALDGWYSSYIREIYPNWT
;
A
#
# COMPACT_ATOMS: atom_id res chain seq x y z
N MET A 1 9.83 26.20 -24.52
CA MET A 1 10.66 26.69 -23.39
C MET A 1 9.79 26.62 -22.15
N GLN A 2 10.22 25.90 -21.11
CA GLN A 2 9.55 25.97 -19.80
C GLN A 2 9.64 27.40 -19.26
N ALA A 3 8.59 27.87 -18.58
CA ALA A 3 8.66 29.13 -17.86
C ALA A 3 9.79 29.06 -16.81
N PRO A 4 10.51 30.17 -16.56
CA PRO A 4 11.53 30.19 -15.51
C PRO A 4 10.90 29.86 -14.16
N LEU A 5 11.61 29.04 -13.37
CA LEU A 5 11.18 28.68 -12.02
C LEU A 5 11.12 29.92 -11.13
N PRO A 6 10.17 29.98 -10.17
CA PRO A 6 10.16 31.05 -9.18
C PRO A 6 11.46 31.00 -8.36
N PRO A 7 12.13 32.14 -8.11
CA PRO A 7 13.39 32.14 -7.38
C PRO A 7 13.18 31.69 -5.93
N ILE A 8 14.05 30.81 -5.44
CA ILE A 8 14.05 30.34 -4.05
C ILE A 8 15.41 30.68 -3.41
N ASP A 9 15.38 31.39 -2.27
CA ASP A 9 16.55 31.52 -1.40
C ASP A 9 16.63 30.32 -0.47
N PHE A 10 17.28 29.26 -0.94
CA PHE A 10 17.42 28.01 -0.19
C PHE A 10 18.10 28.20 1.18
N LYS A 11 19.00 29.18 1.30
CA LYS A 11 19.75 29.41 2.55
C LYS A 11 18.91 30.18 3.58
N ALA A 12 17.98 31.02 3.14
CA ALA A 12 17.02 31.66 4.02
C ALA A 12 15.92 30.69 4.49
N GLU A 13 15.54 29.73 3.65
CA GLU A 13 14.43 28.80 3.92
C GLU A 13 14.83 27.54 4.72
N LEU A 14 16.11 27.22 4.83
CA LEU A 14 16.60 25.99 5.46
C LEU A 14 17.63 26.33 6.53
N ASN A 15 17.68 25.53 7.61
CA ASN A 15 18.82 25.60 8.52
C ASN A 15 20.08 25.01 7.85
N ASP A 16 21.24 25.20 8.47
CA ASP A 16 22.52 24.74 7.91
C ASP A 16 22.55 23.21 7.66
N GLU A 17 21.94 22.42 8.56
CA GLU A 17 21.83 20.95 8.45
C GLU A 17 21.01 20.51 7.22
N GLN A 18 19.83 21.12 7.03
CA GLN A 18 18.94 20.87 5.90
C GLN A 18 19.54 21.41 4.61
N TYR A 19 20.14 22.60 4.63
CA TYR A 19 20.77 23.22 3.47
C TYR A 19 21.91 22.34 2.94
N ALA A 20 22.78 21.84 3.82
CA ALA A 20 23.84 20.91 3.44
C ALA A 20 23.28 19.64 2.77
N ALA A 21 22.25 19.02 3.35
CA ALA A 21 21.60 17.86 2.76
C ALA A 21 20.95 18.16 1.39
N VAL A 22 20.24 19.28 1.28
CA VAL A 22 19.52 19.70 0.05
C VAL A 22 20.46 20.06 -1.08
N THR A 23 21.62 20.65 -0.77
CA THR A 23 22.59 21.14 -1.76
C THR A 23 23.75 20.19 -2.03
N SER A 24 23.78 19.04 -1.36
CA SER A 24 24.77 17.98 -1.56
C SER A 24 24.99 17.63 -3.04
N GLU A 25 26.23 17.30 -3.38
CA GLU A 25 26.61 16.91 -4.73
C GLU A 25 25.84 15.66 -5.20
N PRO A 26 25.74 15.41 -6.52
CA PRO A 26 25.17 14.17 -7.02
C PRO A 26 25.94 12.95 -6.50
N GLY A 27 25.23 12.01 -5.90
CA GLY A 27 25.81 10.80 -5.33
C GLY A 27 24.87 10.17 -4.30
N PRO A 28 25.30 9.06 -3.67
CA PRO A 28 24.51 8.42 -2.65
C PRO A 28 24.51 9.27 -1.39
N ALA A 29 23.34 9.45 -0.78
CA ALA A 29 23.21 10.24 0.44
C ALA A 29 22.19 9.61 1.39
N LEU A 30 22.51 9.61 2.67
CA LEU A 30 21.59 9.23 3.74
C LEU A 30 21.34 10.43 4.65
N VAL A 31 20.08 10.87 4.71
CA VAL A 31 19.66 11.93 5.64
C VAL A 31 19.01 11.28 6.86
N LEU A 32 19.75 11.28 7.96
CA LEU A 32 19.29 10.85 9.27
C LEU A 32 18.59 12.01 9.97
N ALA A 33 17.27 12.00 9.92
CA ALA A 33 16.46 13.13 10.32
C ALA A 33 15.43 12.67 11.36
N GLY A 34 15.62 13.13 12.60
CA GLY A 34 14.80 12.71 13.73
C GLY A 34 13.33 13.12 13.63
N ALA A 35 12.49 12.64 14.55
CA ALA A 35 11.10 13.08 14.65
C ALA A 35 10.99 14.61 14.64
N GLY A 36 10.13 15.16 13.78
CA GLY A 36 9.87 16.61 13.72
C GLY A 36 11.03 17.48 13.22
N SER A 37 12.06 16.90 12.62
CA SER A 37 13.23 17.62 12.07
C SER A 37 13.04 18.21 10.67
N GLY A 38 11.92 17.87 10.02
CA GLY A 38 11.62 18.35 8.68
C GLY A 38 12.02 17.42 7.54
N LYS A 39 12.09 16.08 7.74
CA LYS A 39 12.30 15.05 6.69
C LYS A 39 11.66 15.40 5.34
N THR A 40 10.33 15.58 5.36
CA THR A 40 9.55 15.93 4.17
C THR A 40 9.96 17.27 3.56
N ARG A 41 10.30 18.28 4.39
CA ARG A 41 10.77 19.59 3.91
C ARG A 41 12.12 19.43 3.20
N THR A 42 13.06 18.68 3.77
CA THR A 42 14.35 18.39 3.14
C THR A 42 14.17 17.74 1.78
N LEU A 43 13.32 16.71 1.66
CA LEU A 43 13.07 16.05 0.38
C LEU A 43 12.42 16.97 -0.66
N THR A 44 11.38 17.72 -0.30
CA THR A 44 10.71 18.63 -1.24
C THR A 44 11.64 19.75 -1.71
N TYR A 45 12.47 20.27 -0.81
CA TYR A 45 13.48 21.27 -1.17
C TYR A 45 14.63 20.67 -2.00
N ARG A 46 15.00 19.41 -1.79
CA ARG A 46 15.96 18.71 -2.66
C ARG A 46 15.43 18.61 -4.08
N VAL A 47 14.17 18.23 -4.26
CA VAL A 47 13.54 18.23 -5.61
C VAL A 47 13.57 19.63 -6.21
N ALA A 48 13.14 20.65 -5.46
CA ALA A 48 13.15 22.03 -5.93
C ALA A 48 14.57 22.49 -6.32
N TYR A 49 15.59 22.15 -5.53
CA TYR A 49 16.98 22.46 -5.81
C TYR A 49 17.46 21.81 -7.10
N LEU A 50 17.22 20.51 -7.28
CA LEU A 50 17.59 19.78 -8.50
C LEU A 50 16.97 20.40 -9.76
N LEU A 51 15.69 20.78 -9.69
CA LEU A 51 14.99 21.48 -10.78
C LEU A 51 15.63 22.83 -11.10
N HIS A 52 16.06 23.60 -10.09
CA HIS A 52 16.80 24.86 -10.29
C HIS A 52 18.20 24.64 -10.88
N GLN A 53 18.82 23.49 -10.64
CA GLN A 53 20.08 23.10 -11.29
C GLN A 53 19.88 22.58 -12.73
N GLY A 54 18.65 22.56 -13.25
CA GLY A 54 18.33 22.19 -14.63
C GLY A 54 18.01 20.71 -14.84
N VAL A 55 17.90 19.92 -13.76
CA VAL A 55 17.42 18.53 -13.82
C VAL A 55 15.98 18.52 -14.35
N GLN A 56 15.68 17.61 -15.28
CA GLN A 56 14.35 17.52 -15.84
C GLN A 56 13.40 16.80 -14.87
N PRO A 57 12.13 17.21 -14.72
CA PRO A 57 11.19 16.56 -13.78
C PRO A 57 11.05 15.05 -13.97
N HIS A 58 11.11 14.57 -15.22
CA HIS A 58 10.96 13.15 -15.52
C HIS A 58 12.20 12.30 -15.17
N GLU A 59 13.30 12.94 -14.77
CA GLU A 59 14.55 12.32 -14.31
C GLU A 59 14.58 12.12 -12.78
N ILE A 60 13.57 12.62 -12.06
CA ILE A 60 13.46 12.52 -10.60
C ILE A 60 12.39 11.48 -10.24
N LEU A 61 12.78 10.47 -9.46
CA LEU A 61 11.90 9.48 -8.85
C LEU A 61 11.77 9.75 -7.35
N LEU A 62 10.56 10.00 -6.87
CA LEU A 62 10.24 10.20 -5.47
C LEU A 62 9.39 9.02 -4.96
N LEU A 63 9.97 8.22 -4.05
CA LEU A 63 9.36 7.03 -3.46
C LEU A 63 8.95 7.29 -2.01
N THR A 64 7.74 6.85 -1.66
CA THR A 64 7.17 7.02 -0.32
C THR A 64 6.47 5.76 0.16
N PHE A 65 6.15 5.70 1.47
CA PHE A 65 5.39 4.59 2.03
C PHE A 65 3.86 4.73 1.82
N THR A 66 3.32 5.96 1.80
CA THR A 66 1.86 6.19 1.72
C THR A 66 1.45 7.11 0.57
N ASN A 67 0.28 6.84 0.00
CA ASN A 67 -0.33 7.68 -1.04
C ASN A 67 -0.61 9.11 -0.56
N LYS A 68 -0.85 9.30 0.75
CA LYS A 68 -1.04 10.63 1.34
C LYS A 68 0.28 11.41 1.33
N ALA A 69 1.36 10.81 1.85
CA ALA A 69 2.68 11.43 1.88
C ALA A 69 3.20 11.76 0.47
N SER A 70 2.97 10.87 -0.51
CA SER A 70 3.35 11.13 -1.90
C SER A 70 2.62 12.35 -2.48
N ARG A 71 1.30 12.46 -2.28
CA ARG A 71 0.52 13.61 -2.75
C ARG A 71 0.96 14.91 -2.08
N GLU A 72 1.07 14.91 -0.75
CA GLU A 72 1.51 16.09 0.01
C GLU A 72 2.92 16.56 -0.43
N MET A 73 3.84 15.64 -0.73
CA MET A 73 5.16 16.02 -1.23
C MET A 73 5.12 16.59 -2.65
N LEU A 74 4.35 15.98 -3.56
CA LEU A 74 4.21 16.49 -4.92
C LEU A 74 3.54 17.86 -4.96
N GLU A 75 2.51 18.07 -4.13
CA GLU A 75 1.82 19.36 -3.97
C GLU A 75 2.80 20.43 -3.46
N ARG A 76 3.62 20.12 -2.44
CA ARG A 76 4.65 21.05 -1.94
C ARG A 76 5.71 21.38 -2.99
N VAL A 77 6.12 20.41 -3.81
CA VAL A 77 7.07 20.69 -4.90
C VAL A 77 6.43 21.61 -5.94
N GLU A 78 5.15 21.38 -6.27
CA GLU A 78 4.39 22.24 -7.19
C GLU A 78 4.24 23.66 -6.64
N GLU A 79 3.96 23.82 -5.35
CA GLU A 79 3.92 25.13 -4.68
C GLU A 79 5.27 25.85 -4.72
N LEU A 80 6.38 25.12 -4.50
CA LEU A 80 7.73 25.69 -4.49
C LEU A 80 8.23 26.06 -5.89
N THR A 81 7.84 25.32 -6.93
CA THR A 81 8.48 25.39 -8.26
C THR A 81 7.54 25.80 -9.39
N GLY A 82 6.23 25.77 -9.18
CA GLY A 82 5.22 25.91 -10.23
C GLY A 82 5.19 24.73 -11.23
N ILE A 83 6.04 23.71 -11.06
CA ILE A 83 6.02 22.52 -11.91
C ILE A 83 4.93 21.59 -11.42
N ASN A 84 3.98 21.29 -12.30
CA ASN A 84 2.92 20.35 -11.98
C ASN A 84 3.47 18.99 -11.53
N GLY A 85 3.03 18.51 -10.37
CA GLY A 85 3.53 17.27 -9.76
C GLY A 85 3.40 16.03 -10.64
N ARG A 86 2.48 16.02 -11.62
CA ARG A 86 2.31 14.90 -12.58
C ARG A 86 3.48 14.75 -13.56
N GLN A 87 4.33 15.78 -13.70
CA GLN A 87 5.54 15.71 -14.51
C GLN A 87 6.65 14.91 -13.84
N LEU A 88 6.63 14.81 -12.50
CA LEU A 88 7.56 14.02 -11.70
C LEU A 88 7.10 12.56 -11.63
N TRP A 89 8.05 11.65 -11.41
CA TRP A 89 7.72 10.28 -11.01
C TRP A 89 7.62 10.24 -9.48
N GLY A 90 6.45 10.57 -8.93
CA GLY A 90 6.20 10.47 -7.49
C GLY A 90 5.13 9.42 -7.17
N GLY A 91 5.37 8.59 -6.16
CA GLY A 91 4.39 7.58 -5.75
C GLY A 91 4.88 6.68 -4.62
N THR A 92 4.03 5.75 -4.23
CA THR A 92 4.47 4.62 -3.40
C THR A 92 5.24 3.61 -4.24
N PHE A 93 6.05 2.77 -3.60
CA PHE A 93 6.70 1.62 -4.27
C PHE A 93 5.71 0.80 -5.13
N HIS A 94 4.52 0.52 -4.60
CA HIS A 94 3.49 -0.22 -5.31
C HIS A 94 2.91 0.55 -6.50
N SER A 95 2.68 1.85 -6.36
CA SER A 95 2.17 2.69 -7.45
C SER A 95 3.17 2.77 -8.61
N ILE A 96 4.47 2.88 -8.30
CA ILE A 96 5.54 2.89 -9.30
C ILE A 96 5.70 1.52 -9.95
N ALA A 97 5.73 0.44 -9.16
CA ALA A 97 5.76 -0.93 -9.65
C ALA A 97 4.58 -1.21 -10.60
N GLN A 98 3.36 -0.85 -10.20
CA GLN A 98 2.18 -0.97 -11.05
C GLN A 98 2.34 -0.18 -12.35
N ARG A 99 2.77 1.09 -12.29
CA ARG A 99 2.94 1.91 -13.50
C ARG A 99 3.90 1.28 -14.49
N ILE A 100 5.00 0.69 -14.00
CA ILE A 100 6.02 0.03 -14.84
C ILE A 100 5.51 -1.31 -15.37
N LEU A 101 4.88 -2.13 -14.52
CA LEU A 101 4.34 -3.44 -14.91
C LEU A 101 3.15 -3.33 -15.87
N ARG A 102 2.39 -2.23 -15.87
CA ARG A 102 1.36 -1.99 -16.90
C ARG A 102 1.95 -1.83 -18.30
N VAL A 103 3.21 -1.40 -18.40
CA VAL A 103 3.90 -1.21 -19.68
C VAL A 103 4.69 -2.46 -20.08
N HIS A 104 5.40 -3.07 -19.12
CA HIS A 104 6.41 -4.12 -19.35
C HIS A 104 6.10 -5.47 -18.69
N GLY A 105 4.90 -5.62 -18.12
CA GLY A 105 4.52 -6.83 -17.36
C GLY A 105 4.56 -8.12 -18.19
N ASP A 106 4.40 -8.02 -19.50
CA ASP A 106 4.44 -9.13 -20.45
C ASP A 106 5.80 -9.85 -20.42
N LEU A 107 6.88 -9.11 -20.18
CA LEU A 107 8.24 -9.66 -20.03
C LEU A 107 8.42 -10.52 -18.77
N VAL A 108 7.48 -10.46 -17.82
CA VAL A 108 7.45 -11.27 -16.60
C VAL A 108 6.21 -12.13 -16.47
N GLY A 109 5.43 -12.27 -17.56
CA GLY A 109 4.24 -13.14 -17.64
C GLY A 109 2.91 -12.48 -17.24
N LEU A 110 2.90 -11.17 -16.99
CA LEU A 110 1.69 -10.41 -16.65
C LEU A 110 1.12 -9.69 -17.87
N GLN A 111 -0.16 -9.91 -18.15
CA GLN A 111 -0.90 -9.16 -19.16
C GLN A 111 -1.15 -7.73 -18.69
N ARG A 112 -1.20 -6.78 -19.62
CA ARG A 112 -1.38 -5.35 -19.31
C ARG A 112 -2.62 -5.04 -18.49
N ASN A 113 -3.66 -5.86 -18.58
CA ASN A 113 -4.94 -5.71 -17.88
C ASN A 113 -5.06 -6.57 -16.60
N TYR A 114 -3.95 -7.04 -16.01
CA TYR A 114 -3.99 -7.79 -14.75
C TYR A 114 -4.78 -7.06 -13.65
N THR A 115 -5.40 -7.80 -12.73
CA THR A 115 -6.17 -7.22 -11.62
C THR A 115 -5.37 -7.20 -10.33
N ILE A 116 -5.52 -6.15 -9.51
CA ILE A 116 -4.90 -6.08 -8.18
C ILE A 116 -5.92 -6.55 -7.14
N LEU A 117 -5.54 -7.55 -6.35
CA LEU A 117 -6.36 -8.14 -5.30
C LEU A 117 -6.18 -7.41 -3.97
N ASP A 118 -7.26 -7.36 -3.19
CA ASP A 118 -7.13 -7.06 -1.76
C ASP A 118 -6.68 -8.30 -0.95
N GLN A 119 -6.36 -8.09 0.33
CA GLN A 119 -5.87 -9.16 1.21
C GLN A 119 -6.88 -10.31 1.37
N GLY A 120 -8.19 -10.01 1.43
CA GLY A 120 -9.23 -11.02 1.58
C GLY A 120 -9.41 -11.86 0.33
N GLU A 121 -9.29 -11.25 -0.85
CA GLU A 121 -9.34 -11.94 -2.14
C GLU A 121 -8.11 -12.84 -2.35
N ALA A 122 -6.92 -12.32 -2.05
CA ALA A 122 -5.68 -13.09 -2.05
C ALA A 122 -5.77 -14.32 -1.10
N GLU A 123 -6.27 -14.11 0.12
CA GLU A 123 -6.50 -15.19 1.10
C GLU A 123 -7.51 -16.23 0.56
N ALA A 124 -8.57 -15.78 -0.12
CA ALA A 124 -9.57 -16.67 -0.70
C ALA A 124 -8.99 -17.58 -1.80
N ILE A 125 -8.13 -17.04 -2.68
CA ILE A 125 -7.41 -17.83 -3.69
C ILE A 125 -6.51 -18.86 -2.99
N LEU A 126 -5.71 -18.45 -2.00
CA LEU A 126 -4.85 -19.37 -1.26
C LEU A 126 -5.66 -20.48 -0.58
N LYS A 127 -6.78 -20.14 0.06
CA LYS A 127 -7.68 -21.10 0.69
C LYS A 127 -8.21 -22.12 -0.33
N ASN A 128 -8.61 -21.68 -1.52
CA ASN A 128 -9.09 -22.58 -2.58
C ASN A 128 -7.98 -23.51 -3.09
N VAL A 129 -6.75 -23.00 -3.22
CA VAL A 129 -5.57 -23.82 -3.55
C VAL A 129 -5.31 -24.88 -2.48
N ILE A 130 -5.32 -24.50 -1.20
CA ILE A 130 -5.14 -25.44 -0.08
C ILE A 130 -6.25 -26.51 -0.10
N GLN A 131 -7.51 -26.12 -0.31
CA GLN A 131 -8.63 -27.07 -0.38
C GLN A 131 -8.50 -28.08 -1.52
N THR A 132 -7.97 -27.62 -2.66
CA THR A 132 -7.78 -28.45 -3.86
C THR A 132 -6.64 -29.45 -3.68
N LEU A 133 -5.52 -29.02 -3.10
CA LEU A 133 -4.33 -29.85 -2.91
C LEU A 133 -4.43 -30.76 -1.67
N ASP A 134 -4.98 -30.24 -0.57
CA ASP A 134 -5.16 -30.97 0.69
C ASP A 134 -6.41 -30.48 1.44
N SER A 135 -7.57 -31.01 1.03
CA SER A 135 -8.86 -30.69 1.67
C SER A 135 -8.93 -31.05 3.17
N LYS A 136 -8.06 -31.94 3.67
CA LYS A 136 -7.99 -32.28 5.09
C LYS A 136 -7.19 -31.24 5.87
N PHE A 137 -6.24 -30.54 5.24
CA PHE A 137 -5.39 -29.54 5.87
C PHE A 137 -6.17 -28.54 6.73
N ILE A 138 -7.23 -27.96 6.18
CA ILE A 138 -8.05 -26.93 6.86
C ILE A 138 -8.91 -27.52 7.98
N LYS A 139 -9.28 -28.80 7.88
CA LYS A 139 -10.10 -29.52 8.87
C LYS A 139 -9.27 -30.02 10.06
N THR A 140 -7.98 -30.26 9.85
CA THR A 140 -7.07 -30.69 10.92
C THR A 140 -6.91 -29.60 11.97
N LYS A 141 -7.26 -29.91 13.22
CA LYS A 141 -7.30 -28.95 14.33
C LYS A 141 -5.96 -28.23 14.57
N ASN A 142 -4.85 -28.95 14.43
CA ASN A 142 -3.51 -28.45 14.75
C ASN A 142 -2.83 -27.72 13.59
N ASN A 143 -3.43 -27.72 12.40
CA ASN A 143 -2.86 -27.02 11.26
C ASN A 143 -3.17 -25.51 11.32
N PRO A 144 -2.25 -24.65 10.82
CA PRO A 144 -2.51 -23.23 10.72
C PRO A 144 -3.70 -22.96 9.80
N LYS A 145 -4.49 -21.92 10.13
CA LYS A 145 -5.61 -21.48 9.29
C LYS A 145 -5.08 -20.82 8.01
N PRO A 146 -5.86 -20.79 6.90
CA PRO A 146 -5.44 -20.17 5.64
C PRO A 146 -4.89 -18.75 5.80
N LYS A 147 -5.55 -17.91 6.60
CA LYS A 147 -5.05 -16.57 6.95
C LYS A 147 -3.62 -16.58 7.51
N VAL A 148 -3.33 -17.49 8.44
CA VAL A 148 -2.01 -17.59 9.06
C VAL A 148 -0.96 -18.02 8.05
N VAL A 149 -1.31 -18.94 7.14
CA VAL A 149 -0.43 -19.35 6.03
C VAL A 149 -0.21 -18.19 5.06
N ALA A 150 -1.25 -17.40 4.75
CA ALA A 150 -1.15 -16.22 3.89
C ALA A 150 -0.22 -15.15 4.49
N ASP A 151 -0.40 -14.82 5.77
CA ASP A 151 0.41 -13.82 6.47
C ASP A 151 1.89 -14.27 6.55
N MET A 152 2.14 -15.57 6.75
CA MET A 152 3.48 -16.15 6.73
C MET A 152 4.14 -16.09 5.34
N ILE A 153 3.41 -16.47 4.29
CA ILE A 153 3.88 -16.36 2.90
C ILE A 153 4.21 -14.89 2.60
N SER A 154 3.33 -13.95 2.95
CA SER A 154 3.55 -12.52 2.74
C SER A 154 4.81 -12.04 3.47
N TYR A 155 5.02 -12.43 4.72
CA TYR A 155 6.24 -12.08 5.47
C TYR A 155 7.51 -12.60 4.79
N ALA A 156 7.53 -13.87 4.39
CA ALA A 156 8.68 -14.47 3.71
C ALA A 156 9.02 -13.71 2.42
N ARG A 157 8.01 -13.39 1.61
CA ARG A 157 8.16 -12.64 0.36
C ARG A 157 8.74 -11.24 0.57
N ASN A 158 8.20 -10.50 1.54
CA ASN A 158 8.65 -9.15 1.86
C ASN A 158 10.08 -9.10 2.43
N THR A 159 10.53 -10.20 3.06
CA THR A 159 11.89 -10.37 3.57
C THR A 159 12.83 -11.07 2.58
N CYS A 160 12.38 -11.33 1.35
CA CYS A 160 13.12 -12.07 0.31
C CYS A 160 13.58 -13.47 0.74
N ARG A 161 12.83 -14.12 1.63
CA ARG A 161 13.01 -15.50 2.07
C ARG A 161 12.06 -16.44 1.35
N GLU A 162 12.44 -17.71 1.27
CA GLU A 162 11.54 -18.73 0.74
C GLU A 162 10.45 -19.08 1.77
N PRO A 163 9.15 -19.14 1.40
CA PRO A 163 8.08 -19.51 2.32
C PRO A 163 8.26 -20.87 3.01
N ARG A 164 9.04 -21.76 2.39
CA ARG A 164 9.46 -23.03 2.98
C ARG A 164 10.28 -22.83 4.26
N GLU A 165 11.29 -21.98 4.21
CA GLU A 165 12.22 -21.72 5.32
C GLU A 165 11.48 -21.09 6.51
N GLU A 166 10.62 -20.10 6.21
CA GLU A 166 9.78 -19.47 7.23
C GLU A 166 8.82 -20.48 7.88
N ALA A 167 8.29 -21.44 7.12
CA ALA A 167 7.45 -22.50 7.66
C ALA A 167 8.23 -23.49 8.55
N ASP A 168 9.47 -23.83 8.18
CA ASP A 168 10.36 -24.68 8.98
C ASP A 168 10.67 -24.03 10.33
N GLU A 169 10.94 -22.72 10.36
CA GLU A 169 11.23 -21.98 11.60
C GLU A 169 9.99 -21.75 12.47
N ARG A 170 8.85 -21.45 11.87
CA ARG A 170 7.62 -21.13 12.60
C ARG A 170 6.88 -22.37 13.09
N TYR A 171 7.02 -23.49 12.41
CA TYR A 171 6.36 -24.76 12.73
C TYR A 171 7.31 -25.96 12.80
N PRO A 172 8.41 -25.89 13.58
CA PRO A 172 9.40 -26.97 13.67
C PRO A 172 8.83 -28.25 14.29
N PHE A 173 7.67 -28.14 14.96
CA PHE A 173 6.95 -29.22 15.62
C PHE A 173 5.91 -29.90 14.71
N LEU A 174 5.75 -29.47 13.45
CA LEU A 174 4.79 -30.05 12.50
C LEU A 174 5.52 -30.68 11.31
N ASP A 175 5.71 -31.99 11.37
CA ASP A 175 6.38 -32.75 10.31
C ASP A 175 5.77 -32.51 8.92
N GLY A 176 6.64 -32.18 7.96
CA GLY A 176 6.27 -31.93 6.57
C GLY A 176 5.46 -30.65 6.34
N MET A 177 5.40 -29.72 7.32
CA MET A 177 4.70 -28.45 7.13
C MET A 177 5.37 -27.60 6.04
N ALA A 178 6.69 -27.47 6.03
CA ALA A 178 7.39 -26.69 5.03
C ALA A 178 7.21 -27.23 3.61
N ASP A 179 7.22 -28.55 3.41
CA ASP A 179 6.91 -29.16 2.11
C ASP A 179 5.48 -28.86 1.64
N LYS A 180 4.52 -28.84 2.58
CA LYS A 180 3.13 -28.48 2.26
C LYS A 180 3.02 -27.01 1.88
N VAL A 181 3.65 -26.13 2.65
CA VAL A 181 3.65 -24.69 2.40
C VAL A 181 4.29 -24.37 1.06
N ASP A 182 5.43 -24.97 0.73
CA ASP A 182 6.09 -24.81 -0.57
C ASP A 182 5.16 -25.22 -1.73
N LYS A 183 4.49 -26.37 -1.61
CA LYS A 183 3.48 -26.82 -2.60
C LYS A 183 2.31 -25.85 -2.71
N PHE A 184 1.79 -25.36 -1.59
CA PHE A 184 0.70 -24.39 -1.57
C PHE A 184 1.12 -23.07 -2.21
N TYR A 185 2.31 -22.57 -1.89
CA TYR A 185 2.83 -21.31 -2.44
C TYR A 185 3.04 -21.39 -3.96
N LYS A 186 3.65 -22.48 -4.46
CA LYS A 186 3.83 -22.70 -5.91
C LYS A 186 2.50 -22.73 -6.65
N ALA A 187 1.53 -23.48 -6.14
CA ALA A 187 0.19 -23.53 -6.73
C ALA A 187 -0.58 -22.22 -6.58
N TYR A 188 -0.37 -21.46 -5.50
CA TYR A 188 -0.94 -20.13 -5.28
C TYR A 188 -0.41 -19.13 -6.31
N LYS A 189 0.90 -19.11 -6.54
CA LYS A 189 1.53 -18.26 -7.57
C LYS A 189 1.03 -18.60 -8.97
N GLN A 190 0.93 -19.90 -9.29
CA GLN A 190 0.38 -20.34 -10.58
C GLN A 190 -1.10 -19.97 -10.74
N ALA A 191 -1.93 -20.18 -9.70
CA ALA A 191 -3.35 -19.86 -9.75
C ALA A 191 -3.62 -18.35 -9.93
N LYS A 192 -2.76 -17.49 -9.37
CA LYS A 192 -2.81 -16.04 -9.60
C LYS A 192 -2.41 -15.68 -11.03
N LEU A 193 -1.34 -16.27 -11.56
CA LEU A 193 -0.88 -16.06 -12.92
C LEU A 193 -1.91 -16.50 -13.97
N ASP A 194 -2.54 -17.67 -13.78
CA ASP A 194 -3.59 -18.18 -14.67
C ASP A 194 -4.82 -17.26 -14.73
N GLN A 195 -5.10 -16.56 -13.63
CA GLN A 195 -6.19 -15.59 -13.52
C GLN A 195 -5.75 -14.16 -13.89
N GLN A 196 -4.46 -13.95 -14.19
CA GLN A 196 -3.87 -12.64 -14.43
C GLN A 196 -4.22 -11.66 -13.30
N VAL A 197 -4.06 -12.12 -12.06
CA VAL A 197 -4.27 -11.31 -10.86
C VAL A 197 -2.99 -11.25 -10.04
N VAL A 198 -2.81 -10.15 -9.31
CA VAL A 198 -1.65 -9.89 -8.46
C VAL A 198 -2.10 -9.34 -7.11
N ASP A 199 -1.45 -9.71 -6.03
CA ASP A 199 -1.55 -9.01 -4.75
C ASP A 199 -0.49 -7.90 -4.62
N TYR A 200 -0.47 -7.17 -3.50
CA TYR A 200 0.49 -6.08 -3.31
C TYR A 200 1.94 -6.57 -3.31
N ASP A 201 2.22 -7.72 -2.70
CA ASP A 201 3.55 -8.32 -2.67
C ASP A 201 4.01 -8.72 -4.09
N ASP A 202 3.09 -9.23 -4.93
CA ASP A 202 3.38 -9.59 -6.32
C ASP A 202 3.87 -8.39 -7.12
N LEU A 203 3.27 -7.20 -6.93
CA LEU A 203 3.70 -6.00 -7.65
C LEU A 203 5.19 -5.73 -7.44
N LEU A 204 5.67 -5.88 -6.20
CA LEU A 204 7.06 -5.65 -5.87
C LEU A 204 7.95 -6.79 -6.36
N GLU A 205 7.54 -8.06 -6.19
CA GLU A 205 8.30 -9.21 -6.67
C GLU A 205 8.47 -9.22 -8.20
N TYR A 206 7.39 -8.99 -8.95
CA TYR A 206 7.43 -8.93 -10.40
C TYR A 206 8.22 -7.71 -10.89
N PHE A 207 8.16 -6.59 -10.18
CA PHE A 207 8.97 -5.43 -10.52
C PHE A 207 10.47 -5.69 -10.29
N LEU A 208 10.84 -6.29 -9.15
CA LEU A 208 12.23 -6.68 -8.91
C LEU A 208 12.71 -7.73 -9.91
N LYS A 209 11.86 -8.72 -10.23
CA LYS A 209 12.12 -9.72 -11.25
C LYS A 209 12.38 -9.08 -12.61
N LEU A 210 11.53 -8.12 -13.02
CA LEU A 210 11.70 -7.37 -14.27
C LEU A 210 13.07 -6.67 -14.29
N LEU A 211 13.44 -5.98 -13.23
CA LEU A 211 14.73 -5.28 -13.14
C LEU A 211 15.93 -6.23 -13.17
N ARG A 212 15.83 -7.41 -12.53
CA ARG A 212 16.93 -8.39 -12.50
C ARG A 212 17.09 -9.13 -13.83
N GLU A 213 16.00 -9.57 -14.43
CA GLU A 213 16.02 -10.44 -15.61
C GLU A 213 16.06 -9.66 -16.94
N GLN A 214 15.52 -8.44 -16.99
CA GLN A 214 15.47 -7.62 -18.21
C GLN A 214 16.44 -6.44 -18.12
N THR A 215 17.71 -6.70 -18.45
CA THR A 215 18.81 -5.72 -18.38
C THR A 215 18.50 -4.43 -19.16
N GLU A 216 17.96 -4.53 -20.37
CA GLU A 216 17.64 -3.34 -21.19
C GLU A 216 16.61 -2.43 -20.50
N ILE A 217 15.59 -3.02 -19.86
CA ILE A 217 14.57 -2.26 -19.13
C ILE A 217 15.17 -1.62 -17.87
N ARG A 218 16.02 -2.35 -17.14
CA ARG A 218 16.73 -1.81 -15.98
C ARG A 218 17.58 -0.61 -16.38
N GLU A 219 18.42 -0.75 -17.41
CA GLU A 219 19.30 0.32 -17.90
C GLU A 219 18.50 1.53 -18.40
N GLN A 220 17.36 1.31 -19.06
CA GLN A 220 16.46 2.38 -19.47
C GLN A 220 15.97 3.20 -18.27
N TYR A 221 15.55 2.55 -17.18
CA TYR A 221 15.09 3.24 -15.97
C TYR A 221 16.24 3.87 -15.17
N GLN A 222 17.42 3.23 -15.13
CA GLN A 222 18.64 3.82 -14.54
C GLN A 222 19.05 5.10 -15.28
N ALA A 223 19.06 5.08 -16.62
CA ALA A 223 19.40 6.24 -17.43
C ALA A 223 18.35 7.37 -17.31
N ARG A 224 17.09 6.99 -17.10
CA ARG A 224 16.00 7.93 -16.86
C ARG A 224 16.13 8.58 -15.49
N PHE A 225 16.18 7.79 -14.43
CA PHE A 225 16.11 8.27 -13.05
C PHE A 225 17.50 8.68 -12.56
N LYS A 226 17.89 9.90 -12.90
CA LYS A 226 19.15 10.50 -12.46
C LYS A 226 19.17 10.86 -10.98
N HIS A 227 18.00 10.93 -10.34
CA HIS A 227 17.86 11.17 -8.91
C HIS A 227 16.70 10.35 -8.34
N ILE A 228 17.02 9.46 -7.41
CA ILE A 228 16.06 8.63 -6.69
C ILE A 228 16.01 9.12 -5.25
N LEU A 229 14.85 9.59 -4.81
CA LEU A 229 14.62 10.12 -3.48
C LEU A 229 13.65 9.19 -2.75
N VAL A 230 14.05 8.70 -1.58
CA VAL A 230 13.23 7.74 -0.81
C VAL A 230 12.93 8.31 0.57
N ASP A 231 11.64 8.47 0.87
CA ASP A 231 11.14 8.89 2.19
C ASP A 231 10.84 7.68 3.09
N GLU A 232 10.91 7.89 4.41
CA GLU A 232 10.68 6.88 5.45
C GLU A 232 11.46 5.58 5.20
N PHE A 233 12.76 5.70 4.88
CA PHE A 233 13.58 4.57 4.46
C PHE A 233 13.70 3.45 5.52
N GLN A 234 13.57 3.79 6.80
CA GLN A 234 13.55 2.81 7.90
C GLN A 234 12.36 1.84 7.84
N ASP A 235 11.28 2.20 7.15
CA ASP A 235 10.08 1.37 7.02
C ASP A 235 10.12 0.47 5.77
N THR A 236 11.21 0.54 5.00
CA THR A 236 11.39 -0.30 3.82
C THR A 236 11.72 -1.73 4.22
N ASN A 237 11.16 -2.69 3.48
CA ASN A 237 11.55 -4.08 3.58
C ASN A 237 12.70 -4.42 2.62
N ARG A 238 13.23 -5.65 2.72
CA ARG A 238 14.34 -6.08 1.86
C ARG A 238 13.98 -5.97 0.37
N LEU A 239 12.78 -6.39 0.00
CA LEU A 239 12.30 -6.36 -1.38
C LEU A 239 12.30 -4.93 -1.98
N GLN A 240 11.84 -3.95 -1.22
CA GLN A 240 11.83 -2.53 -1.61
C GLN A 240 13.24 -1.97 -1.73
N SER A 241 14.12 -2.28 -0.77
CA SER A 241 15.52 -1.84 -0.83
C SER A 241 16.27 -2.43 -2.03
N ASP A 242 16.04 -3.71 -2.35
CA ASP A 242 16.63 -4.36 -3.53
C ASP A 242 16.14 -3.72 -4.83
N ILE A 243 14.88 -3.25 -4.89
CA ILE A 243 14.36 -2.49 -6.04
C ILE A 243 15.10 -1.15 -6.17
N VAL A 244 15.32 -0.44 -5.06
CA VAL A 244 16.08 0.82 -5.06
C VAL A 244 17.49 0.57 -5.57
N ASP A 245 18.18 -0.47 -5.10
CA ASP A 245 19.53 -0.82 -5.55
C ASP A 245 19.59 -1.10 -7.05
N GLN A 246 18.61 -1.84 -7.59
CA GLN A 246 18.54 -2.11 -9.02
C GLN A 246 18.29 -0.85 -9.85
N LEU A 247 17.53 0.12 -9.34
CA LEU A 247 17.27 1.40 -10.02
C LEU A 247 18.43 2.39 -9.84
N ALA A 248 19.14 2.33 -8.71
CA ALA A 248 20.23 3.22 -8.34
C ALA A 248 21.59 2.70 -8.84
N GLY A 249 21.66 2.16 -10.07
CA GLY A 249 22.88 1.57 -10.64
C GLY A 249 24.08 2.52 -10.75
N HIS A 250 23.87 3.83 -10.62
CA HIS A 250 24.90 4.87 -10.57
C HIS A 250 24.99 5.57 -9.20
N HIS A 251 24.49 4.93 -8.14
CA HIS A 251 24.45 5.46 -6.78
C HIS A 251 23.72 6.81 -6.66
N GLN A 252 22.72 7.05 -7.49
CA GLN A 252 21.98 8.31 -7.55
C GLN A 252 20.80 8.35 -6.56
N VAL A 253 21.02 7.85 -5.34
CA VAL A 253 19.97 7.68 -4.34
C VAL A 253 20.20 8.58 -3.12
N MET A 254 19.17 9.33 -2.75
CA MET A 254 19.09 9.98 -1.45
C MET A 254 17.95 9.36 -0.64
N ALA A 255 18.29 8.68 0.44
CA ALA A 255 17.33 8.13 1.39
C ALA A 255 17.18 9.06 2.60
N VAL A 256 15.96 9.22 3.09
CA VAL A 256 15.65 9.97 4.30
C VAL A 256 14.93 9.06 5.27
N GLY A 257 15.40 9.02 6.52
CA GLY A 257 14.82 8.12 7.51
C GLY A 257 15.24 8.45 8.94
N ASP A 258 14.63 7.71 9.85
CA ASP A 258 14.91 7.74 11.28
C ASP A 258 14.98 6.31 11.81
N ASP A 259 16.18 5.84 12.16
CA ASP A 259 16.43 4.52 12.74
C ASP A 259 15.60 4.25 14.01
N ALA A 260 15.30 5.28 14.80
CA ALA A 260 14.47 5.16 15.99
C ALA A 260 12.95 5.06 15.71
N GLN A 261 12.52 5.20 14.45
CA GLN A 261 11.11 5.14 14.03
C GLN A 261 10.73 3.85 13.27
N CYS A 262 11.62 2.86 13.19
CA CYS A 262 11.30 1.59 12.55
C CYS A 262 10.29 0.78 13.40
N ILE A 263 8.99 0.86 13.07
CA ILE A 263 7.91 0.20 13.82
C ILE A 263 7.15 -0.87 13.04
N TYR A 264 7.56 -1.14 11.79
CA TYR A 264 6.91 -2.10 10.88
C TYR A 264 7.68 -3.42 10.71
N THR A 265 8.56 -3.79 11.63
CA THR A 265 9.34 -5.05 11.56
C THR A 265 8.45 -6.30 11.45
N TRP A 266 7.26 -6.28 12.06
CA TRP A 266 6.26 -7.35 11.92
C TRP A 266 5.67 -7.49 10.51
N ARG A 267 5.87 -6.49 9.63
CA ARG A 267 5.55 -6.54 8.18
C ARG A 267 6.78 -6.82 7.32
N GLY A 268 7.94 -7.10 7.93
CA GLY A 268 9.19 -7.34 7.24
C GLY A 268 10.01 -6.08 6.94
N ALA A 269 9.67 -4.92 7.55
CA ALA A 269 10.58 -3.76 7.49
C ALA A 269 11.94 -4.18 8.07
N ASP A 270 12.99 -3.88 7.33
CA ASP A 270 14.33 -4.34 7.62
C ASP A 270 15.17 -3.16 8.12
N PHE A 271 15.46 -3.19 9.42
CA PHE A 271 16.28 -2.19 10.08
C PHE A 271 17.69 -2.12 9.47
N ASP A 272 18.20 -3.22 8.93
CA ASP A 272 19.54 -3.25 8.33
C ASP A 272 19.60 -2.42 7.05
N ASN A 273 18.47 -2.11 6.40
CA ASN A 273 18.46 -1.25 5.22
C ASN A 273 19.06 0.13 5.51
N ILE A 274 18.69 0.75 6.63
CA ILE A 274 19.23 2.07 6.99
C ILE A 274 20.63 1.97 7.57
N MET A 275 20.93 0.90 8.33
CA MET A 275 22.23 0.72 8.99
C MET A 275 23.34 0.36 8.01
N GLN A 276 23.04 -0.45 6.99
CA GLN A 276 24.00 -0.92 5.99
C GLN A 276 23.97 -0.03 4.72
N PHE A 277 23.38 1.16 4.78
CA PHE A 277 23.23 2.03 3.61
C PHE A 277 24.59 2.35 2.94
N GLU A 278 25.63 2.64 3.73
CA GLU A 278 26.99 2.90 3.21
C GLU A 278 27.60 1.67 2.53
N GLU A 279 27.27 0.45 3.00
CA GLU A 279 27.73 -0.80 2.39
C GLU A 279 27.01 -1.07 1.06
N ARG A 280 25.71 -0.76 0.99
CA ARG A 280 24.89 -0.89 -0.23
C ARG A 280 25.22 0.17 -1.27
N HIS A 281 25.59 1.37 -0.82
CA HIS A 281 25.94 2.49 -1.68
C HIS A 281 27.28 3.11 -1.26
N PRO A 282 28.40 2.52 -1.69
CA PRO A 282 29.74 3.01 -1.36
C PRO A 282 29.93 4.49 -1.73
N GLY A 283 30.53 5.25 -0.81
CA GLY A 283 30.72 6.69 -0.97
C GLY A 283 29.52 7.54 -0.53
N ALA A 284 28.56 6.95 0.19
CA ALA A 284 27.40 7.68 0.70
C ALA A 284 27.78 8.81 1.65
N GLU A 285 27.22 10.00 1.43
CA GLU A 285 27.31 11.11 2.36
C GLU A 285 26.20 11.01 3.43
N ILE A 286 26.58 11.04 4.71
CA ILE A 286 25.61 11.02 5.82
C ILE A 286 25.36 12.44 6.32
N HIS A 287 24.12 12.89 6.21
CA HIS A 287 23.66 14.15 6.79
C HIS A 287 22.80 13.89 8.02
N LYS A 288 23.10 14.55 9.13
CA LYS A 288 22.29 14.48 10.36
C LYS A 288 21.48 15.76 10.53
N ILE A 289 20.17 15.63 10.69
CA ILE A 289 19.27 16.75 11.00
C ILE A 289 18.71 16.53 12.40
N GLU A 290 19.24 17.32 13.33
CA GLU A 290 19.00 17.20 14.77
C GLU A 290 18.06 18.28 15.29
N THR A 291 17.90 19.35 14.52
CA THR A 291 17.01 20.46 14.87
C THR A 291 15.53 20.04 14.76
N ASN A 292 14.79 20.07 15.87
CA ASN A 292 13.36 19.75 15.95
C ASN A 292 12.49 21.01 15.95
N TYR A 293 11.55 21.06 15.00
CA TYR A 293 10.63 22.17 14.79
C TYR A 293 9.23 21.90 15.35
N ARG A 294 8.97 20.70 15.88
CA ARG A 294 7.61 20.23 16.22
C ARG A 294 7.30 20.33 17.71
N SER A 295 8.24 19.96 18.56
CA SER A 295 8.03 19.67 19.99
C SER A 295 8.75 20.69 20.88
N SER A 296 8.25 20.87 22.10
CA SER A 296 8.95 21.67 23.11
C SER A 296 10.18 20.93 23.66
N PRO A 297 11.12 21.64 24.31
CA PRO A 297 12.27 21.03 24.98
C PRO A 297 11.89 19.92 25.97
N GLU A 298 10.76 20.02 26.68
CA GLU A 298 10.34 19.05 27.69
C GLU A 298 9.86 17.74 27.08
N ILE A 299 9.07 17.81 26.00
CA ILE A 299 8.65 16.62 25.23
C ILE A 299 9.88 15.96 24.60
N LEU A 300 10.79 16.76 24.06
CA LEU A 300 11.98 16.25 23.39
C LEU A 300 12.97 15.63 24.38
N GLY A 301 13.14 16.22 25.56
CA GLY A 301 13.94 15.67 26.64
C GLY A 301 13.42 14.30 27.12
N PHE A 302 12.09 14.15 27.23
CA PHE A 302 11.48 12.84 27.52
C PHE A 302 11.78 11.83 26.41
N ALA A 303 11.62 12.21 25.14
CA ALA A 303 11.90 11.34 24.01
C ALA A 303 13.40 10.93 23.94
N ASN A 304 14.32 11.88 24.08
CA ASN A 304 15.76 11.62 24.10
C ASN A 304 16.15 10.69 25.25
N ALA A 305 15.55 10.83 26.43
CA ALA A 305 15.81 9.93 27.56
C ALA A 305 15.34 8.49 27.29
N VAL A 306 14.19 8.31 26.61
CA VAL A 306 13.72 6.98 26.18
C VAL A 306 14.70 6.39 25.17
N LEU A 307 15.15 7.16 24.18
CA LEU A 307 16.11 6.69 23.17
C LEU A 307 17.47 6.33 23.78
N ALA A 308 17.96 7.13 24.73
CA ALA A 308 19.22 6.86 25.43
C ALA A 308 19.20 5.58 26.29
N SER A 309 18.00 5.06 26.62
CA SER A 309 17.85 3.80 27.35
C SER A 309 17.93 2.55 26.47
N GLN A 310 18.01 2.70 25.15
CA GLN A 310 18.17 1.58 24.23
C GLN A 310 19.57 0.94 24.34
N PRO A 311 19.72 -0.36 24.06
CA PRO A 311 21.03 -1.01 24.07
C PRO A 311 22.03 -0.31 23.14
N SER A 312 23.25 -0.10 23.62
CA SER A 312 24.32 0.57 22.86
C SER A 312 24.64 -0.17 21.57
N GLY A 313 24.81 0.57 20.46
CA GLY A 313 25.21 0.03 19.15
C GLY A 313 24.04 -0.31 18.20
N LEU A 314 22.79 -0.12 18.63
CA LEU A 314 21.60 -0.39 17.81
C LEU A 314 21.10 0.81 16.99
N GLY A 315 21.91 1.84 16.76
CA GLY A 315 21.46 3.01 16.00
C GLY A 315 22.51 4.10 15.85
N PHE A 316 22.15 5.15 15.11
CA PHE A 316 23.00 6.31 14.89
C PHE A 316 22.90 7.26 16.09
N SER A 317 24.06 7.68 16.63
CA SER A 317 24.08 8.72 17.65
C SER A 317 23.57 10.04 17.06
N LYS A 318 22.49 10.54 17.64
CA LYS A 318 21.89 11.84 17.36
C LYS A 318 21.22 12.39 18.61
N GLU A 319 21.27 13.71 18.79
CA GLU A 319 20.57 14.39 19.88
C GLU A 319 19.60 15.42 19.31
N LEU A 320 18.30 15.23 19.54
CA LEU A 320 17.31 16.16 19.01
C LEU A 320 17.28 17.45 19.83
N ARG A 321 17.40 18.60 19.14
CA ARG A 321 17.45 19.95 19.72
C ARG A 321 16.18 20.73 19.38
N ALA A 322 15.42 21.13 20.39
CA ALA A 322 14.17 21.89 20.18
C ALA A 322 14.47 23.37 19.91
N ILE A 323 13.75 23.97 18.95
CA ILE A 323 13.75 25.43 18.74
C ILE A 323 12.49 26.13 19.28
N LYS A 324 11.47 25.36 19.66
CA LYS A 324 10.24 25.91 20.21
C LYS A 324 10.46 26.42 21.64
N PRO A 325 9.66 27.41 22.08
CA PRO A 325 9.66 27.82 23.48
C PRO A 325 9.35 26.66 24.43
N SER A 326 9.88 26.77 25.64
CA SER A 326 9.57 25.88 26.77
C SER A 326 8.06 25.81 27.02
N ARG A 327 7.59 24.62 27.40
CA ARG A 327 6.20 24.34 27.80
C ARG A 327 6.17 23.48 29.05
N GLU A 328 4.96 23.10 29.45
CA GLU A 328 4.75 22.17 30.56
C GLU A 328 5.33 20.78 30.24
N ARG A 329 5.75 20.08 31.29
CA ARG A 329 6.22 18.70 31.17
C ARG A 329 5.06 17.75 30.84
N PRO A 330 5.32 16.65 30.11
CA PRO A 330 4.33 15.59 29.93
C PRO A 330 3.80 15.07 31.28
N TYR A 331 2.49 14.88 31.36
CA TYR A 331 1.84 14.31 32.54
C TYR A 331 1.82 12.79 32.47
N PHE A 332 2.10 12.14 33.59
CA PHE A 332 1.82 10.71 33.80
C PHE A 332 0.70 10.58 34.84
N VAL A 333 -0.43 10.00 34.43
CA VAL A 333 -1.62 9.88 35.29
C VAL A 333 -1.99 8.41 35.46
N PRO A 334 -1.74 7.82 36.64
CA PRO A 334 -2.20 6.47 36.93
C PRO A 334 -3.71 6.47 37.16
N VAL A 335 -4.40 5.52 36.53
CA VAL A 335 -5.84 5.32 36.62
C VAL A 335 -6.15 3.88 36.99
N MET A 336 -7.27 3.64 37.68
CA MET A 336 -7.61 2.33 38.24
C MET A 336 -8.05 1.32 37.16
N ASP A 337 -8.82 1.78 36.17
CA ASP A 337 -9.37 0.95 35.11
C ASP A 337 -9.58 1.77 33.81
N THR A 338 -10.06 1.11 32.76
CA THR A 338 -10.29 1.71 31.44
C THR A 338 -11.42 2.74 31.44
N ARG A 339 -12.40 2.61 32.34
CA ARG A 339 -13.49 3.59 32.49
C ARG A 339 -12.98 4.88 33.12
N GLY A 340 -12.16 4.77 34.17
CA GLY A 340 -11.46 5.89 34.79
C GLY A 340 -10.51 6.58 33.82
N GLN A 341 -9.83 5.80 32.96
CA GLN A 341 -9.02 6.35 31.86
C GLN A 341 -9.86 7.19 30.90
N ALA A 342 -10.98 6.64 30.41
CA ALA A 342 -11.86 7.35 29.48
C ALA A 342 -12.39 8.65 30.09
N LYS A 343 -12.86 8.59 31.35
CA LYS A 343 -13.35 9.76 32.08
C LYS A 343 -12.27 10.84 32.20
N PHE A 344 -11.05 10.47 32.61
CA PHE A 344 -9.95 11.41 32.73
C PHE A 344 -9.61 12.08 31.38
N ILE A 345 -9.56 11.31 30.29
CA ILE A 345 -9.29 11.84 28.96
C ILE A 345 -10.36 12.85 28.55
N ILE A 346 -11.63 12.55 28.80
CA ILE A 346 -12.76 13.44 28.50
C ILE A 346 -12.67 14.73 29.31
N GLU A 347 -12.47 14.64 30.63
CA GLU A 347 -12.29 15.82 31.49
C GLU A 347 -11.12 16.68 30.98
N ARG A 348 -10.05 16.07 30.45
CA ARG A 348 -8.94 16.83 29.87
C ARG A 348 -9.28 17.44 28.50
N ILE A 349 -10.04 16.75 27.66
CA ILE A 349 -10.53 17.29 26.37
C ILE A 349 -11.39 18.53 26.62
N GLU A 350 -12.38 18.43 27.52
CA GLU A 350 -13.26 19.53 27.89
C GLU A 350 -12.45 20.72 28.42
N GLY A 351 -11.52 20.48 29.35
CA GLY A 351 -10.65 21.54 29.86
C GLY A 351 -9.80 22.22 28.77
N LEU A 352 -9.26 21.45 27.81
CA LEU A 352 -8.50 22.03 26.69
C LEU A 352 -9.39 22.85 25.74
N VAL A 353 -10.63 22.43 25.53
CA VAL A 353 -11.62 23.19 24.74
C VAL A 353 -12.03 24.47 25.46
N ASP A 354 -12.22 24.43 26.77
CA ASP A 354 -12.47 25.61 27.62
C ASP A 354 -11.29 26.60 27.59
N GLU A 355 -10.06 26.09 27.48
CA GLU A 355 -8.84 26.88 27.24
C GLU A 355 -8.72 27.42 25.79
N GLY A 356 -9.71 27.13 24.93
CA GLY A 356 -9.81 27.63 23.55
C GLY A 356 -9.13 26.76 22.48
N ARG A 357 -8.82 25.50 22.77
CA ARG A 357 -8.32 24.54 21.75
C ARG A 357 -9.46 23.96 20.93
N ASN A 358 -9.18 23.66 19.67
CA ASN A 358 -10.15 22.93 18.85
C ASN A 358 -10.01 21.42 19.09
N LEU A 359 -11.10 20.66 18.92
CA LEU A 359 -11.05 19.20 18.95
C LEU A 359 -10.05 18.63 17.93
N SER A 360 -9.89 19.30 16.78
CA SER A 360 -8.92 18.93 15.74
C SER A 360 -7.45 19.07 16.18
N ASP A 361 -7.16 19.80 17.25
CA ASP A 361 -5.81 19.95 17.81
C ASP A 361 -5.44 18.78 18.76
N ILE A 362 -6.41 17.91 19.08
CA ILE A 362 -6.26 16.83 20.05
C ILE A 362 -6.19 15.49 19.33
N ALA A 363 -5.14 14.71 19.63
CA ALA A 363 -4.99 13.34 19.14
C ALA A 363 -4.85 12.37 20.32
N ILE A 364 -5.57 11.25 20.23
CA ILE A 364 -5.49 10.15 21.19
C ILE A 364 -4.80 8.97 20.51
N LEU A 365 -3.63 8.59 21.03
CA LEU A 365 -2.84 7.47 20.52
C LEU A 365 -2.95 6.28 21.48
N TYR A 366 -3.23 5.11 20.93
CA TYR A 366 -3.38 3.86 21.68
C TYR A 366 -2.65 2.71 20.96
N ARG A 367 -2.27 1.67 21.72
CA ARG A 367 -1.47 0.55 21.19
C ARG A 367 -2.31 -0.44 20.37
N ALA A 368 -3.55 -0.67 20.78
CA ALA A 368 -4.46 -1.61 20.12
C ALA A 368 -5.90 -1.07 20.09
N HIS A 369 -6.63 -1.30 19.00
CA HIS A 369 -7.96 -0.73 18.78
C HIS A 369 -8.98 -1.05 19.88
N PHE A 370 -8.90 -2.23 20.52
CA PHE A 370 -9.81 -2.59 21.61
C PHE A 370 -9.67 -1.66 22.83
N GLN A 371 -8.52 -1.00 23.00
CA GLN A 371 -8.29 -0.06 24.10
C GLN A 371 -9.09 1.24 23.95
N ALA A 372 -9.53 1.56 22.74
CA ALA A 372 -10.30 2.77 22.47
C ALA A 372 -11.82 2.58 22.63
N MET A 373 -12.31 1.38 22.94
CA MET A 373 -13.75 1.07 22.95
C MET A 373 -14.50 1.85 24.03
N ASP A 374 -14.03 1.80 25.28
CA ASP A 374 -14.66 2.52 26.40
C ASP A 374 -14.66 4.04 26.16
N LEU A 375 -13.56 4.58 25.62
CA LEU A 375 -13.46 6.00 25.28
C LEU A 375 -14.42 6.41 24.16
N GLN A 376 -14.55 5.60 23.10
CA GLN A 376 -15.50 5.88 22.02
C GLN A 376 -16.94 5.91 22.52
N MET A 377 -17.32 4.96 23.38
CA MET A 377 -18.65 4.92 23.96
C MET A 377 -18.95 6.19 24.76
N GLU A 378 -18.01 6.65 25.57
CA GLU A 378 -18.19 7.86 26.37
C GLU A 378 -18.17 9.15 25.52
N LEU A 379 -17.29 9.26 24.52
CA LEU A 379 -17.31 10.38 23.57
C LEU A 379 -18.65 10.46 22.83
N THR A 380 -19.16 9.32 22.34
CA THR A 380 -20.49 9.25 21.70
C THR A 380 -21.61 9.59 22.69
N ARG A 381 -21.55 9.07 23.93
CA ARG A 381 -22.57 9.34 24.97
C ARG A 381 -22.65 10.83 25.31
N LEU A 382 -21.53 11.53 25.29
CA LEU A 382 -21.42 12.96 25.57
C LEU A 382 -21.55 13.84 24.31
N ASN A 383 -21.76 13.23 23.14
CA ASN A 383 -21.86 13.92 21.86
C ASN A 383 -20.63 14.81 21.55
N ILE A 384 -19.44 14.33 21.90
CA ILE A 384 -18.16 14.94 21.54
C ILE A 384 -17.75 14.40 20.17
N ASP A 385 -17.53 15.28 19.21
CA ASP A 385 -17.12 14.89 17.86
C ASP A 385 -15.72 14.26 17.86
N TYR A 386 -15.59 13.10 17.22
CA TYR A 386 -14.30 12.44 17.02
C TYR A 386 -14.23 11.76 15.67
N GLN A 387 -13.00 11.58 15.19
CA GLN A 387 -12.71 10.77 14.02
C GLN A 387 -11.81 9.61 14.43
N ILE A 388 -12.20 8.40 14.04
CA ILE A 388 -11.36 7.21 14.18
C ILE A 388 -10.76 6.84 12.83
N THR A 389 -9.46 6.59 12.79
CA THR A 389 -8.76 6.19 11.56
C THR A 389 -8.93 4.69 11.24
N SER A 390 -9.86 4.00 11.92
CA SER A 390 -10.19 2.59 11.71
C SER A 390 -11.67 2.38 11.37
N GLY A 391 -11.95 1.44 10.48
CA GLY A 391 -13.31 1.12 10.03
C GLY A 391 -13.27 0.47 8.64
N VAL A 392 -14.42 0.01 8.15
CA VAL A 392 -14.53 -0.50 6.78
C VAL A 392 -14.32 0.68 5.83
N ARG A 393 -13.23 0.65 5.06
CA ARG A 393 -12.95 1.70 4.06
C ARG A 393 -14.04 1.67 2.97
N PHE A 394 -14.22 2.78 2.25
CA PHE A 394 -15.23 2.87 1.17
C PHE A 394 -15.18 1.68 0.21
N PHE A 395 -13.99 1.37 -0.36
CA PHE A 395 -13.78 0.22 -1.24
C PHE A 395 -13.80 -1.14 -0.53
N GLU A 396 -13.86 -1.16 0.81
CA GLU A 396 -14.02 -2.40 1.58
C GLU A 396 -15.50 -2.74 1.84
N GLN A 397 -16.43 -1.81 1.61
CA GLN A 397 -17.86 -2.03 1.78
C GLN A 397 -18.38 -3.08 0.79
N ALA A 398 -19.27 -3.96 1.24
CA ALA A 398 -19.72 -5.11 0.47
C ALA A 398 -20.27 -4.71 -0.91
N HIS A 399 -21.19 -3.74 -0.94
CA HIS A 399 -21.81 -3.29 -2.18
C HIS A 399 -20.83 -2.61 -3.14
N ILE A 400 -19.85 -1.87 -2.63
CA ILE A 400 -18.79 -1.27 -3.46
C ILE A 400 -17.89 -2.34 -4.07
N LYS A 401 -17.54 -3.38 -3.30
CA LYS A 401 -16.75 -4.50 -3.84
C LYS A 401 -17.52 -5.31 -4.88
N ASP A 402 -18.82 -5.50 -4.66
CA ASP A 402 -19.69 -6.23 -5.59
C ASP A 402 -19.86 -5.47 -6.92
N PHE A 403 -20.01 -4.15 -6.84
CA PHE A 403 -19.98 -3.27 -8.01
C PHE A 403 -18.63 -3.31 -8.73
N THR A 404 -17.53 -3.05 -8.02
CA THR A 404 -16.19 -2.99 -8.61
C THR A 404 -15.73 -4.33 -9.18
N ALA A 405 -16.24 -5.46 -8.69
CA ALA A 405 -16.00 -6.77 -9.29
C ALA A 405 -16.53 -6.89 -10.73
N GLN A 406 -17.64 -6.21 -11.07
CA GLN A 406 -18.15 -6.20 -12.45
C GLN A 406 -17.18 -5.45 -13.38
N LEU A 407 -16.70 -4.28 -12.95
CA LEU A 407 -15.72 -3.48 -13.70
C LEU A 407 -14.39 -4.22 -13.86
N ARG A 408 -13.89 -4.82 -12.78
CA ARG A 408 -12.66 -5.64 -12.78
C ARG A 408 -12.78 -6.81 -13.74
N PHE A 409 -13.90 -7.53 -13.70
CA PHE A 409 -14.12 -8.67 -14.57
C PHE A 409 -14.25 -8.28 -16.05
N ALA A 410 -14.97 -7.20 -16.34
CA ALA A 410 -15.07 -6.67 -17.69
C ALA A 410 -13.70 -6.29 -18.25
N SER A 411 -12.81 -5.74 -17.41
CA SER A 411 -11.42 -5.41 -17.80
C SER A 411 -10.51 -6.64 -17.87
N ASN A 412 -10.72 -7.64 -17.03
CA ASN A 412 -9.94 -8.86 -16.95
C ASN A 412 -10.87 -10.08 -16.81
N PRO A 413 -11.31 -10.67 -17.93
CA PRO A 413 -12.16 -11.86 -17.90
C PRO A 413 -11.47 -13.12 -17.34
N ALA A 414 -10.16 -13.08 -17.06
CA ALA A 414 -9.45 -14.16 -16.36
C ALA A 414 -9.62 -14.10 -14.83
N ASP A 415 -10.10 -12.98 -14.27
CA ASP A 415 -10.35 -12.82 -12.83
C ASP A 415 -11.59 -13.63 -12.38
N VAL A 416 -11.37 -14.89 -12.03
CA VAL A 416 -12.44 -15.80 -11.58
C VAL A 416 -13.02 -15.33 -10.24
N SER A 417 -12.22 -14.68 -9.39
CA SER A 417 -12.66 -14.19 -8.09
C SER A 417 -13.70 -13.08 -8.24
N ALA A 418 -13.47 -12.14 -9.15
CA ALA A 418 -14.42 -11.08 -9.48
C ALA A 418 -15.69 -11.67 -10.11
N PHE A 419 -15.56 -12.60 -11.06
CA PHE A 419 -16.71 -13.30 -11.66
C PHE A 419 -17.59 -13.98 -10.61
N ALA A 420 -16.97 -14.76 -9.72
CA ALA A 420 -17.67 -15.47 -8.66
C ALA A 420 -18.38 -14.50 -7.72
N ARG A 421 -17.77 -13.35 -7.41
CA ARG A 421 -18.33 -12.36 -6.49
C ARG A 421 -19.69 -11.83 -6.94
N PHE A 422 -19.78 -11.24 -8.14
CA PHE A 422 -21.06 -10.65 -8.58
C PHE A 422 -22.06 -11.71 -9.05
N THR A 423 -21.62 -12.85 -9.61
CA THR A 423 -22.56 -13.90 -10.03
C THR A 423 -23.17 -14.65 -8.85
N CYS A 424 -22.50 -14.74 -7.69
CA CYS A 424 -23.07 -15.35 -6.49
C CYS A 424 -24.18 -14.52 -5.82
N LEU A 425 -24.41 -13.29 -6.28
CA LEU A 425 -25.57 -12.49 -5.88
C LEU A 425 -26.87 -13.00 -6.51
N LEU A 426 -26.77 -13.74 -7.61
CA LEU A 426 -27.91 -14.35 -8.28
C LEU A 426 -28.46 -15.56 -7.49
N PRO A 427 -29.78 -15.80 -7.54
CA PRO A 427 -30.42 -16.89 -6.83
C PRO A 427 -29.85 -18.27 -7.25
N LYS A 428 -29.50 -19.08 -6.25
CA LYS A 428 -28.93 -20.44 -6.40
C LYS A 428 -27.61 -20.53 -7.17
N VAL A 429 -26.91 -19.41 -7.36
CA VAL A 429 -25.53 -19.41 -7.87
C VAL A 429 -24.57 -19.38 -6.68
N GLY A 430 -23.92 -20.51 -6.40
CA GLY A 430 -22.83 -20.58 -5.43
C GLY A 430 -21.45 -20.57 -6.10
N PRO A 431 -20.34 -20.47 -5.33
CA PRO A 431 -18.98 -20.33 -5.89
C PRO A 431 -18.60 -21.40 -6.91
N LYS A 432 -18.90 -22.68 -6.63
CA LYS A 432 -18.64 -23.79 -7.57
C LYS A 432 -19.47 -23.69 -8.85
N THR A 433 -20.70 -23.18 -8.76
CA THR A 433 -21.56 -22.97 -9.92
C THR A 433 -21.00 -21.83 -10.77
N ALA A 434 -20.58 -20.73 -10.16
CA ALA A 434 -19.95 -19.62 -10.84
C ALA A 434 -18.66 -20.06 -11.56
N GLU A 435 -17.75 -20.77 -10.89
CA GLU A 435 -16.53 -21.32 -11.50
C GLU A 435 -16.84 -22.23 -12.70
N ARG A 436 -17.88 -23.06 -12.61
CA ARG A 436 -18.29 -23.94 -13.72
C ARG A 436 -18.82 -23.14 -14.90
N ILE A 437 -19.61 -22.09 -14.66
CA ILE A 437 -20.11 -21.20 -15.72
C ILE A 437 -18.93 -20.48 -16.37
N HIS A 438 -18.03 -19.88 -15.57
CA HIS A 438 -16.83 -19.21 -16.05
C HIS A 438 -15.97 -20.11 -16.94
N LYS A 439 -15.64 -21.31 -16.43
CA LYS A 439 -14.83 -22.29 -17.18
C LYS A 439 -15.48 -22.67 -18.50
N PHE A 440 -16.79 -22.94 -18.51
CA PHE A 440 -17.52 -23.25 -19.74
C PHE A 440 -17.49 -22.09 -20.75
N THR A 441 -17.75 -20.86 -20.28
CA THR A 441 -17.72 -19.65 -21.11
C THR A 441 -16.32 -19.42 -21.68
N ARG A 442 -15.27 -19.57 -20.86
CA ARG A 442 -13.87 -19.42 -21.27
C ARG A 442 -13.47 -20.44 -22.34
N GLU A 443 -13.78 -21.71 -22.14
CA GLU A 443 -13.51 -22.77 -23.12
C GLU A 443 -14.24 -22.53 -24.45
N ARG A 444 -15.47 -21.99 -24.38
CA ARG A 444 -16.26 -21.65 -25.56
C ARG A 444 -15.72 -20.42 -26.28
N ALA A 445 -15.35 -19.38 -25.53
CA ALA A 445 -14.72 -18.18 -26.06
C ALA A 445 -13.41 -18.49 -26.79
N ALA A 446 -12.57 -19.34 -26.20
CA ALA A 446 -11.34 -19.82 -26.83
C ALA A 446 -11.62 -20.60 -28.13
N LYS A 447 -12.61 -21.51 -28.12
CA LYS A 447 -13.00 -22.29 -29.32
C LYS A 447 -13.59 -21.45 -30.45
N LEU A 448 -14.27 -20.36 -30.10
CA LEU A 448 -14.91 -19.46 -31.06
C LEU A 448 -13.99 -18.30 -31.48
N GLU A 449 -12.82 -18.16 -30.86
CA GLU A 449 -11.92 -17.02 -31.02
C GLU A 449 -12.64 -15.67 -30.80
N LYS A 450 -13.52 -15.62 -29.79
CA LYS A 450 -14.32 -14.45 -29.42
C LYS A 450 -13.96 -13.93 -28.04
N ASN A 451 -14.25 -12.65 -27.80
CA ASN A 451 -14.16 -12.07 -26.47
C ASN A 451 -15.08 -12.82 -25.49
N PHE A 452 -14.61 -13.04 -24.27
CA PHE A 452 -15.38 -13.73 -23.23
C PHE A 452 -16.74 -13.07 -22.98
N CYS A 453 -16.77 -11.75 -22.87
CA CYS A 453 -17.95 -10.96 -22.56
C CYS A 453 -19.01 -11.06 -23.68
N ASP A 454 -18.58 -11.20 -24.95
CA ASP A 454 -19.49 -11.46 -26.08
C ASP A 454 -20.11 -12.86 -26.03
N VAL A 455 -19.37 -13.85 -25.51
CA VAL A 455 -19.87 -15.22 -25.37
C VAL A 455 -20.77 -15.36 -24.13
N LEU A 456 -20.61 -14.50 -23.13
CA LEU A 456 -21.37 -14.52 -21.88
C LEU A 456 -22.88 -14.35 -22.10
N VAL A 457 -23.29 -13.57 -23.10
CA VAL A 457 -24.69 -13.34 -23.49
C VAL A 457 -25.30 -14.49 -24.31
N SER A 458 -24.52 -15.53 -24.66
CA SER A 458 -24.99 -16.58 -25.56
C SER A 458 -26.04 -17.50 -24.92
N PRO A 459 -27.00 -18.04 -25.71
CA PRO A 459 -27.98 -19.01 -25.22
C PRO A 459 -27.36 -20.28 -24.64
N GLU A 460 -26.17 -20.68 -25.08
CA GLU A 460 -25.49 -21.84 -24.52
C GLU A 460 -24.93 -21.61 -23.13
N VAL A 461 -24.48 -20.39 -22.83
CA VAL A 461 -24.08 -20.02 -21.47
C VAL A 461 -25.32 -19.97 -20.57
N LEU A 462 -26.43 -19.36 -21.04
CA LEU A 462 -27.70 -19.33 -20.30
C LEU A 462 -28.21 -20.73 -19.91
N LYS A 463 -27.95 -21.76 -20.73
CA LYS A 463 -28.28 -23.17 -20.40
C LYS A 463 -27.51 -23.72 -19.19
N LYS A 464 -26.36 -23.14 -18.83
CA LYS A 464 -25.55 -23.53 -17.66
C LYS A 464 -25.94 -22.79 -16.38
N VAL A 465 -26.74 -21.74 -16.50
CA VAL A 465 -27.23 -20.93 -15.38
C VAL A 465 -28.38 -21.67 -14.67
N PRO A 466 -28.43 -21.68 -13.32
CA PRO A 466 -29.55 -22.22 -12.55
C PRO A 466 -30.89 -21.63 -12.99
N ALA A 467 -31.97 -22.42 -12.91
CA ALA A 467 -33.29 -22.00 -13.39
C ALA A 467 -33.74 -20.66 -12.78
N ASP A 468 -33.56 -20.51 -11.47
CA ASP A 468 -33.96 -19.31 -10.71
C ASP A 468 -33.18 -18.05 -11.12
N ALA A 469 -31.96 -18.20 -11.65
CA ALA A 469 -31.10 -17.09 -12.07
C ALA A 469 -31.27 -16.73 -13.56
N LYS A 470 -32.07 -17.47 -14.34
CA LYS A 470 -32.21 -17.25 -15.79
C LYS A 470 -32.95 -15.98 -16.15
N GLU A 471 -33.81 -15.48 -15.26
CA GLU A 471 -34.54 -14.22 -15.48
C GLU A 471 -33.59 -13.02 -15.44
N GLU A 472 -32.70 -12.97 -14.46
CA GLU A 472 -31.75 -11.87 -14.27
C GLU A 472 -30.48 -11.97 -15.12
N TRP A 473 -30.07 -13.19 -15.49
CA TRP A 473 -28.80 -13.43 -16.20
C TRP A 473 -28.62 -12.61 -17.48
N PRO A 474 -29.62 -12.49 -18.39
CA PRO A 474 -29.45 -11.72 -19.63
C PRO A 474 -29.09 -10.26 -19.35
N SER A 475 -29.73 -9.63 -18.37
CA SER A 475 -29.44 -8.23 -18.00
C SER A 475 -28.03 -8.06 -17.44
N LEU A 476 -27.61 -8.97 -16.55
CA LEU A 476 -26.25 -8.98 -15.99
C LEU A 476 -25.20 -9.23 -17.08
N ALA A 477 -25.39 -10.23 -17.94
CA ALA A 477 -24.44 -10.56 -19.00
C ALA A 477 -24.32 -9.42 -20.03
N GLU A 478 -25.43 -8.77 -20.36
CA GLU A 478 -25.46 -7.62 -21.24
C GLU A 478 -24.72 -6.42 -20.63
N THR A 479 -24.97 -6.13 -19.35
CA THR A 479 -24.25 -5.07 -18.61
C THR A 479 -22.74 -5.29 -18.69
N ILE A 480 -22.25 -6.51 -18.44
CA ILE A 480 -20.83 -6.83 -18.51
C ILE A 480 -20.27 -6.67 -19.93
N ARG A 481 -21.03 -7.05 -20.96
CA ARG A 481 -20.64 -6.87 -22.37
C ARG A 481 -20.52 -5.39 -22.73
N GLU A 482 -21.52 -4.59 -22.38
CA GLU A 482 -21.52 -3.14 -22.66
C GLU A 482 -20.39 -2.43 -21.93
N VAL A 483 -20.18 -2.73 -20.64
CA VAL A 483 -19.03 -2.22 -19.86
C VAL A 483 -17.71 -2.63 -20.51
N SER A 484 -17.58 -3.90 -20.90
CA SER A 484 -16.36 -4.40 -21.56
C SER A 484 -16.07 -3.68 -22.88
N ALA A 485 -17.09 -3.35 -23.67
CA ALA A 485 -16.93 -2.60 -24.91
C ALA A 485 -16.59 -1.11 -24.64
N ALA A 486 -17.17 -0.53 -23.59
CA ALA A 486 -16.94 0.87 -23.22
C ALA A 486 -15.53 1.14 -22.68
N LEU A 487 -14.86 0.14 -22.07
CA LEU A 487 -13.54 0.29 -21.46
C LEU A 487 -12.46 0.85 -22.40
N THR A 488 -12.59 0.67 -23.72
CA THR A 488 -11.62 1.17 -24.70
C THR A 488 -11.98 2.51 -25.32
N GLU A 489 -13.23 2.95 -25.19
CA GLU A 489 -13.77 4.06 -25.99
C GLU A 489 -14.27 5.23 -25.14
N ARG A 490 -14.63 4.98 -23.87
CA ARG A 490 -15.32 5.95 -23.01
C ARG A 490 -14.47 6.43 -21.86
N ALA A 491 -14.86 7.58 -21.31
CA ALA A 491 -14.24 8.11 -20.11
C ALA A 491 -14.60 7.25 -18.87
N PRO A 492 -13.74 7.19 -17.83
CA PRO A 492 -13.98 6.38 -16.64
C PRO A 492 -15.31 6.65 -15.93
N ASP A 493 -15.74 7.90 -15.87
CA ASP A 493 -17.02 8.32 -15.28
C ASP A 493 -18.22 7.79 -16.08
N GLU A 494 -18.15 7.80 -17.41
CA GLU A 494 -19.19 7.21 -18.28
C GLU A 494 -19.28 5.69 -18.11
N ILE A 495 -18.13 5.01 -17.95
CA ILE A 495 -18.08 3.55 -17.73
C ILE A 495 -18.69 3.20 -16.37
N ILE A 496 -18.39 3.98 -15.33
CA ILE A 496 -18.98 3.81 -14.01
C ILE A 496 -20.48 4.02 -14.08
N GLN A 497 -20.94 5.08 -14.74
CA GLN A 497 -22.36 5.38 -14.90
C GLN A 497 -23.08 4.25 -15.66
N LEU A 498 -22.49 3.76 -16.76
CA LEU A 498 -23.02 2.62 -17.52
C LEU A 498 -23.17 1.36 -16.65
N ALA A 499 -22.18 1.04 -15.82
CA ALA A 499 -22.26 -0.10 -14.90
C ALA A 499 -23.30 0.12 -13.79
N LEU A 500 -23.46 1.35 -13.31
CA LEU A 500 -24.46 1.72 -12.29
C LEU A 500 -25.89 1.69 -12.82
N ASP A 501 -26.09 2.01 -14.09
CA ASP A 501 -27.40 1.96 -14.75
C ASP A 501 -27.77 0.54 -15.21
N GLY A 502 -26.81 -0.39 -15.19
CA GLY A 502 -27.00 -1.79 -15.51
C GLY A 502 -27.66 -2.61 -14.40
N TRP A 503 -27.50 -3.94 -14.48
CA TRP A 503 -28.17 -4.91 -13.59
C TRP A 503 -28.03 -4.61 -12.08
N TYR A 504 -26.86 -4.13 -11.65
CA TYR A 504 -26.57 -3.91 -10.23
C TYR A 504 -27.38 -2.76 -9.60
N SER A 505 -27.92 -1.83 -10.42
CA SER A 505 -28.72 -0.69 -9.94
C SER A 505 -29.94 -1.12 -9.13
N SER A 506 -30.65 -2.15 -9.61
CA SER A 506 -31.83 -2.68 -8.94
C SER A 506 -31.44 -3.44 -7.68
N TYR A 507 -30.41 -4.28 -7.78
CA TYR A 507 -29.92 -5.09 -6.66
C TYR A 507 -29.48 -4.24 -5.46
N ILE A 508 -28.68 -3.18 -5.71
CA ILE A 508 -28.14 -2.36 -4.63
C ILE A 508 -29.24 -1.65 -3.84
N ARG A 509 -30.29 -1.16 -4.52
CA ARG A 509 -31.43 -0.45 -3.92
C ARG A 509 -32.32 -1.35 -3.06
N GLU A 510 -32.40 -2.64 -3.41
CA GLU A 510 -33.22 -3.61 -2.68
C GLU A 510 -32.52 -4.15 -1.42
N ILE A 511 -31.19 -4.32 -1.47
CA ILE A 511 -30.44 -5.07 -0.46
C ILE A 511 -29.73 -4.15 0.55
N TYR A 512 -29.21 -3.00 0.12
CA TYR A 512 -28.36 -2.16 0.96
C TYR A 512 -29.09 -0.90 1.42
N PRO A 513 -29.18 -0.62 2.74
CA PRO A 513 -29.84 0.57 3.25
C PRO A 513 -29.04 1.86 3.00
N ASN A 514 -27.74 1.74 2.73
CA ASN A 514 -26.79 2.83 2.52
C ASN A 514 -26.32 2.91 1.06
N TRP A 515 -27.25 2.73 0.12
CA TRP A 515 -26.95 2.73 -1.32
C TRP A 515 -26.76 4.14 -1.94
N THR A 516 -27.25 5.18 -1.26
CA THR A 516 -27.06 6.60 -1.60
C THR A 516 -25.69 7.09 -1.16
#